data_AF-A0AAD0HU83-F1
#
_entry.id   AF-A0AAD0HU83-F1
#
_cell.length_a   1.000
_cell.length_b   1.000
_cell.length_c   1.000
_cell.angle_alpha   90.00
_cell.angle_beta   90.00
_cell.angle_gamma   90.00
#
_symmetry.space_group_name_H-M   'P 1'
#
loop_
_entity.id
_entity.type
_entity.pdbx_description
1 polymer ?
#
loop_
_entity_poly.entity_id
_entity_poly.type
_entity_poly.pdbx_seq_one_letter_code
_entity_poly.pdbx_strand_id
1 'polypeptide(L)'
;MSRNKKVTFKSTAILLGILIILVAIKILMPSKDKIGEIEVRKVEVKAEELVKIPAYAVDKDSDSPRKYAISTKEAATSDLLQVAVQDMTKNYSEDLELKNIYFSDSAVYYEFNKKDLSEGFMQALQMVTEEIMGISEINFI
;
A
#
# COMPACT_ATOMS: atom_id res chain seq x y z
N MET A 1 -23.58 -63.10 61.64
CA MET A 1 -23.16 -63.11 60.23
C MET A 1 -23.35 -61.70 59.65
N SER A 2 -22.27 -61.13 59.09
CA SER A 2 -22.17 -59.90 58.27
C SER A 2 -22.67 -58.54 58.81
N ARG A 3 -21.68 -57.64 59.02
CA ARG A 3 -21.79 -56.22 59.33
C ARG A 3 -22.49 -55.48 58.18
N ASN A 4 -23.31 -54.44 58.45
CA ASN A 4 -23.45 -53.26 57.57
C ASN A 4 -24.53 -52.27 58.08
N LYS A 5 -24.09 -51.13 58.64
CA LYS A 5 -24.70 -49.79 58.49
C LYS A 5 -23.95 -48.78 59.35
N LYS A 6 -22.74 -48.42 58.88
CA LYS A 6 -21.97 -47.26 59.38
C LYS A 6 -21.53 -46.41 58.19
N VAL A 7 -22.47 -46.08 57.31
CA VAL A 7 -22.24 -45.17 56.18
C VAL A 7 -23.47 -44.30 56.01
N THR A 8 -23.70 -43.32 56.88
CA THR A 8 -24.91 -42.49 56.75
C THR A 8 -24.78 -41.02 57.10
N PHE A 9 -23.68 -40.56 57.72
CA PHE A 9 -23.54 -39.11 58.04
C PHE A 9 -22.36 -38.44 57.33
N LYS A 10 -21.18 -39.06 57.36
CA LYS A 10 -19.98 -38.47 56.74
C LYS A 10 -20.04 -38.49 55.20
N SER A 11 -20.52 -39.57 54.58
CA SER A 11 -20.64 -39.65 53.11
C SER A 11 -21.74 -38.76 52.55
N THR A 12 -22.83 -38.56 53.27
CA THR A 12 -23.93 -37.67 52.87
C THR A 12 -23.50 -36.20 52.87
N ALA A 13 -22.71 -35.79 53.87
CA ALA A 13 -22.13 -34.44 53.94
C ALA A 13 -21.13 -34.19 52.81
N ILE A 14 -20.30 -35.18 52.46
CA ILE A 14 -19.37 -35.10 51.33
C ILE A 14 -20.14 -34.98 50.00
N LEU A 15 -21.20 -35.77 49.80
CA LEU A 15 -22.05 -35.67 48.61
C LEU A 15 -22.72 -34.29 48.50
N LEU A 16 -23.19 -33.74 49.62
CA LEU A 16 -23.80 -32.40 49.66
C LEU A 16 -22.78 -31.33 49.28
N GLY A 17 -21.54 -31.44 49.76
CA GLY A 17 -20.45 -30.52 49.41
C GLY A 17 -20.13 -30.54 47.92
N ILE A 18 -20.06 -31.73 47.30
CA ILE A 18 -19.83 -31.89 45.86
C ILE A 18 -20.98 -31.26 45.06
N LEU A 19 -22.23 -31.45 45.49
CA LEU A 19 -23.40 -30.89 44.83
C LEU A 19 -23.38 -29.35 44.83
N ILE A 20 -23.00 -28.74 45.95
CA ILE A 20 -22.89 -27.27 46.07
C ILE A 20 -21.81 -26.71 45.15
N ILE A 21 -20.64 -27.38 45.09
CA ILE A 21 -19.53 -26.98 44.21
C ILE A 21 -19.95 -27.04 42.75
N LEU A 22 -20.66 -28.10 42.33
CA LEU A 22 -21.14 -28.25 40.95
C LEU A 22 -22.13 -27.15 40.55
N VAL A 23 -23.04 -26.77 41.46
CA VAL A 23 -23.97 -25.66 41.24
C VAL A 23 -23.21 -24.32 41.15
N ALA A 24 -22.24 -24.10 42.03
CA ALA A 24 -21.42 -22.89 42.01
C ALA A 24 -20.63 -22.74 40.70
N ILE A 25 -20.02 -23.81 40.20
CA ILE A 25 -19.30 -23.79 38.90
C ILE A 25 -20.25 -23.45 37.75
N LYS A 26 -21.49 -23.94 37.76
CA LYS A 26 -22.47 -23.67 36.71
C LYS A 26 -22.92 -22.19 36.69
N ILE A 27 -23.01 -21.55 37.85
CA ILE A 27 -23.34 -20.12 37.98
C ILE A 27 -22.12 -19.25 37.64
N LEU A 28 -20.92 -19.71 38.02
CA LEU A 28 -19.68 -18.97 37.80
C LEU A 28 -19.14 -19.11 36.37
N MET A 29 -19.62 -20.10 35.60
CA MET A 29 -19.29 -20.21 34.19
C MET A 29 -19.88 -19.00 33.45
N PRO A 30 -19.04 -18.14 32.83
CA PRO A 30 -19.55 -17.08 31.98
C PRO A 30 -20.33 -17.73 30.83
N SER A 31 -21.55 -17.24 30.58
CA SER A 31 -22.43 -17.76 29.53
C SER A 31 -21.67 -17.78 28.20
N LYS A 32 -21.69 -18.92 27.50
CA LYS A 32 -21.09 -19.09 26.17
C LYS A 32 -21.67 -18.15 25.09
N ASP A 33 -22.70 -17.38 25.42
CA ASP A 33 -23.44 -16.51 24.51
C ASP A 33 -22.98 -15.05 24.50
N LYS A 34 -21.72 -14.78 24.84
CA LYS A 34 -21.14 -13.45 24.67
C LYS A 34 -19.80 -13.51 23.95
N ILE A 35 -19.84 -14.07 22.74
CA ILE A 35 -18.96 -13.54 21.68
C ILE A 35 -19.58 -12.18 21.37
N GLY A 36 -19.15 -11.16 22.12
CA GLY A 36 -19.53 -9.78 21.82
C GLY A 36 -19.22 -9.53 20.36
N GLU A 37 -20.17 -8.92 19.66
CA GLU A 37 -19.90 -8.30 18.36
C GLU A 37 -18.55 -7.62 18.47
N ILE A 38 -17.57 -8.17 17.76
CA ILE A 38 -16.32 -7.47 17.54
C ILE A 38 -16.77 -6.28 16.71
N GLU A 39 -16.95 -5.12 17.36
CA GLU A 39 -17.08 -3.86 16.68
C GLU A 39 -15.78 -3.67 15.91
N VAL A 40 -15.78 -4.14 14.67
CA VAL A 40 -14.78 -3.85 13.68
C VAL A 40 -14.84 -2.34 13.53
N ARG A 41 -13.98 -1.61 14.26
CA ARG A 41 -13.67 -0.23 13.94
C ARG A 41 -13.26 -0.26 12.48
N LYS A 42 -14.15 0.18 11.59
CA LYS A 42 -13.78 0.56 10.23
C LYS A 42 -12.69 1.61 10.39
N VAL A 43 -11.45 1.19 10.18
CA VAL A 43 -10.37 2.12 9.89
C VAL A 43 -10.81 2.76 8.58
N GLU A 44 -11.34 3.98 8.65
CA GLU A 44 -11.55 4.80 7.46
C GLU A 44 -10.17 5.02 6.84
N VAL A 45 -9.83 4.17 5.87
CA VAL A 45 -8.73 4.43 4.95
C VAL A 45 -9.15 5.70 4.24
N LYS A 46 -8.55 6.83 4.63
CA LYS A 46 -8.67 8.08 3.87
C LYS A 46 -8.40 7.71 2.42
N ALA A 47 -9.38 7.95 1.54
CA ALA A 47 -9.18 7.79 0.11
C ALA A 47 -7.91 8.58 -0.24
N GLU A 48 -6.89 7.88 -0.72
CA GLU A 48 -5.62 8.51 -1.08
C GLU A 48 -5.93 9.56 -2.14
N GLU A 49 -5.62 10.82 -1.83
CA GLU A 49 -5.91 11.93 -2.72
C GLU A 49 -4.98 11.81 -3.94
N LEU A 50 -5.57 11.47 -5.09
CA LEU A 50 -4.84 11.28 -6.33
C LEU A 50 -4.67 12.63 -7.03
N VAL A 51 -3.44 12.93 -7.41
CA VAL A 51 -3.09 14.09 -8.24
C VAL A 51 -2.93 13.66 -9.69
N LYS A 52 -3.24 14.58 -10.61
CA LYS A 52 -3.00 14.39 -12.05
C LYS A 52 -1.72 15.12 -12.44
N ILE A 53 -0.74 14.37 -12.94
CA ILE A 53 0.53 14.93 -13.43
C ILE A 53 0.61 14.81 -14.96
N PRO A 54 1.30 15.74 -15.64
CA PRO A 54 1.47 15.69 -17.08
C PRO A 54 2.46 14.60 -17.49
N ALA A 55 2.26 14.04 -18.67
CA ALA A 55 3.20 13.17 -19.36
C ALA A 55 3.02 13.29 -20.88
N TYR A 56 3.99 12.79 -21.65
CA TYR A 56 4.05 12.99 -23.09
C TYR A 56 4.37 11.69 -23.83
N ALA A 57 3.50 11.32 -24.77
CA ALA A 57 3.65 10.13 -25.61
C ALA A 57 4.28 10.53 -26.94
N VAL A 58 5.17 9.69 -27.45
CA VAL A 58 5.85 9.89 -28.73
C VAL A 58 5.59 8.66 -29.59
N ASP A 59 4.95 8.86 -30.74
CA ASP A 59 4.78 7.77 -31.69
C ASP A 59 6.07 7.56 -32.47
N LYS A 60 6.33 6.31 -32.86
CA LYS A 60 7.52 5.96 -33.65
C LYS A 60 7.63 6.69 -34.98
N ASP A 61 6.49 7.16 -35.52
CA ASP A 61 6.40 7.81 -36.82
C ASP A 61 6.18 9.34 -36.71
N SER A 62 6.27 9.92 -35.51
CA SER A 62 6.02 11.35 -35.29
C SER A 62 6.96 11.94 -34.26
N ASP A 63 7.66 13.00 -34.67
CA ASP A 63 8.51 13.78 -33.78
C ASP A 63 7.73 14.68 -32.81
N SER A 64 6.40 14.77 -32.94
CA SER A 64 5.56 15.62 -32.08
C SER A 64 5.05 14.88 -30.84
N PRO A 65 5.47 15.27 -29.62
CA PRO A 65 4.95 14.68 -28.39
C PRO A 65 3.47 15.04 -28.16
N ARG A 66 2.68 14.07 -27.73
CA ARG A 66 1.27 14.26 -27.34
C ARG A 66 1.09 14.19 -25.83
N LYS A 67 0.53 15.25 -25.26
CA LYS A 67 0.27 15.35 -23.83
C LYS A 67 -0.86 14.42 -23.37
N TYR A 68 -0.66 13.77 -22.23
CA TYR A 68 -1.69 13.06 -21.47
C TYR A 68 -1.47 13.29 -19.96
N ALA A 69 -2.33 12.70 -19.13
CA ALA A 69 -2.27 12.85 -17.67
C ALA A 69 -2.19 11.48 -16.98
N ILE A 70 -1.33 11.38 -15.99
CA ILE A 70 -1.18 10.21 -15.11
C ILE A 70 -1.82 10.55 -13.77
N SER A 71 -2.65 9.64 -13.26
CA SER A 71 -3.21 9.75 -11.90
C SER A 71 -2.29 9.01 -10.93
N THR A 72 -1.70 9.72 -9.98
CA THR A 72 -0.78 9.13 -8.99
C THR A 72 -1.04 9.72 -7.60
N LYS A 73 -0.41 9.17 -6.56
CA LYS A 73 -0.46 9.74 -5.21
C LYS A 73 0.33 11.04 -5.18
N GLU A 74 -0.10 11.98 -4.35
CA GLU A 74 0.69 13.18 -4.06
C GLU A 74 2.08 12.80 -3.52
N ALA A 75 3.11 13.47 -4.02
CA ALA A 75 4.51 13.22 -3.67
C ALA A 75 5.35 14.48 -3.93
N ALA A 76 6.64 14.43 -3.58
CA ALA A 76 7.57 15.50 -3.94
C ALA A 76 7.69 15.64 -5.46
N THR A 77 7.97 16.86 -5.94
CA THR A 77 8.07 17.16 -7.38
C THR A 77 9.06 16.25 -8.12
N SER A 78 10.18 15.90 -7.47
CA SER A 78 11.16 14.93 -7.98
C SER A 78 10.57 13.54 -8.21
N ASP A 79 9.74 13.08 -7.26
CA ASP A 79 9.12 11.76 -7.31
C ASP A 79 8.01 11.73 -8.36
N LEU A 80 7.25 12.83 -8.48
CA LEU A 80 6.25 13.00 -9.53
C LEU A 80 6.90 13.00 -10.93
N LEU A 81 8.03 13.67 -11.11
CA LEU A 81 8.79 13.61 -12.35
C LEU A 81 9.27 12.19 -12.65
N GLN A 82 9.78 11.48 -11.64
CA GLN A 82 10.20 10.09 -11.80
C GLN A 82 9.05 9.19 -12.27
N VAL A 83 7.86 9.33 -11.66
CA VAL A 83 6.66 8.59 -12.08
C VAL A 83 6.31 8.89 -13.54
N ALA A 84 6.27 10.17 -13.92
CA ALA A 84 5.94 10.55 -15.30
C ALA A 84 6.94 9.99 -16.30
N VAL A 85 8.24 10.12 -16.03
CA VAL A 85 9.29 9.65 -16.95
C VAL A 85 9.33 8.14 -17.03
N GLN A 86 9.09 7.41 -15.94
CA GLN A 86 8.97 5.95 -15.97
C GLN A 86 7.81 5.48 -16.84
N ASP A 87 6.65 6.13 -16.75
CA ASP A 87 5.49 5.81 -17.58
C ASP A 87 5.77 6.11 -19.06
N MET A 88 6.32 7.29 -19.35
CA MET A 88 6.73 7.68 -20.71
C MET A 88 7.75 6.70 -21.30
N THR A 89 8.73 6.27 -20.51
CA THR A 89 9.77 5.33 -20.94
C THR A 89 9.17 3.99 -21.35
N LYS A 90 8.29 3.43 -20.51
CA LYS A 90 7.59 2.16 -20.80
C LYS A 90 6.71 2.24 -22.04
N ASN A 91 6.01 3.36 -22.20
CA ASN A 91 5.13 3.59 -23.36
C ASN A 91 5.93 3.78 -24.65
N TYR A 92 7.14 4.33 -24.57
CA TYR A 92 8.00 4.56 -25.72
C TYR A 92 8.66 3.27 -26.23
N SER A 93 9.25 2.46 -25.34
CA SER A 93 9.96 1.23 -25.70
C SER A 93 10.10 0.27 -24.53
N GLU A 94 9.74 -1.01 -24.73
CA GLU A 94 9.89 -2.06 -23.72
C GLU A 94 11.36 -2.30 -23.31
N ASP A 95 12.30 -2.08 -24.22
CA ASP A 95 13.73 -2.27 -23.95
C ASP A 95 14.41 -1.03 -23.34
N LEU A 96 13.71 0.10 -23.21
CA LEU A 96 14.27 1.32 -22.65
C LEU A 96 13.96 1.34 -21.15
N GLU A 97 14.98 1.63 -20.34
CA GLU A 97 14.84 1.70 -18.90
C GLU A 97 15.48 2.99 -18.38
N LEU A 98 14.71 3.76 -17.61
CA LEU A 98 15.23 4.84 -16.79
C LEU A 98 16.00 4.21 -15.61
N LYS A 99 17.31 4.42 -15.55
CA LYS A 99 18.16 3.99 -14.43
C LYS A 99 18.07 4.97 -13.27
N ASN A 100 18.21 6.26 -13.54
CA ASN A 100 18.17 7.28 -12.51
C ASN A 100 17.86 8.68 -13.05
N ILE A 101 17.49 9.58 -12.14
CA ILE A 101 17.39 11.01 -12.40
C ILE A 101 18.23 11.74 -11.35
N TYR A 102 19.15 12.59 -11.79
CA TYR A 102 19.93 13.46 -10.91
C TYR A 102 19.43 14.89 -11.03
N PHE A 103 19.31 15.56 -9.89
CA PHE A 103 18.77 16.92 -9.82
C PHE A 103 19.86 17.90 -9.41
N SER A 104 19.93 19.02 -10.11
CA SER A 104 20.69 20.21 -9.72
C SER A 104 19.76 21.40 -9.66
N ASP A 105 20.27 22.55 -9.23
CA ASP A 105 19.46 23.78 -9.09
C ASP A 105 18.92 24.28 -10.43
N SER A 106 19.60 24.01 -11.55
CA SER A 106 19.24 24.54 -12.87
C SER A 106 19.03 23.49 -13.95
N ALA A 107 19.40 22.22 -13.69
CA ALA A 107 19.35 21.16 -14.70
C ALA A 107 18.94 19.81 -14.11
N VAL A 108 18.31 18.98 -14.94
CA VAL A 108 17.98 17.58 -14.64
C VAL A 108 18.79 16.66 -15.53
N TYR A 109 19.38 15.61 -14.96
CA TYR A 109 20.19 14.64 -15.69
C TYR A 109 19.51 13.28 -15.70
N TYR A 110 19.29 12.74 -16.89
CA TYR A 110 18.68 11.45 -17.11
C TYR A 110 19.73 10.38 -17.41
N GLU A 111 19.67 9.27 -16.70
CA GLU A 111 20.46 8.09 -16.99
C GLU A 111 19.52 6.99 -17.51
N PHE A 112 19.74 6.56 -18.75
CA PHE A 112 19.00 5.47 -19.38
C PHE A 112 19.93 4.29 -19.69
N ASN A 113 19.35 3.09 -19.82
CA ASN A 113 20.11 1.90 -20.25
C ASN A 113 20.59 1.98 -21.72
N LYS A 114 20.01 2.85 -22.54
CA LYS A 114 20.36 3.12 -23.94
C LYS A 114 20.54 4.63 -24.14
N LYS A 115 21.52 5.02 -24.96
CA LYS A 115 21.86 6.44 -25.21
C LYS A 115 21.18 7.03 -26.44
N ASP A 116 20.84 6.19 -27.42
CA ASP A 116 20.23 6.63 -28.68
C ASP A 116 18.72 6.83 -28.50
N LEU A 117 18.34 7.98 -27.93
CA LEU A 117 16.96 8.43 -27.81
C LEU A 117 16.55 9.24 -29.05
N SER A 118 15.30 9.11 -29.49
CA SER A 118 14.80 9.94 -30.60
C SER A 118 14.66 11.40 -30.17
N GLU A 119 14.73 12.31 -31.14
CA GLU A 119 14.51 13.74 -30.90
C GLU A 119 13.15 14.02 -30.27
N GLY A 120 12.09 13.35 -30.76
CA GLY A 120 10.76 13.45 -30.17
C GLY A 120 10.72 13.01 -28.70
N PHE A 121 11.42 11.93 -28.33
CA PHE A 121 11.48 11.48 -26.93
C PHE A 121 12.29 12.43 -26.05
N MET A 122 13.40 12.97 -26.54
CA MET A 122 14.15 14.01 -25.81
C MET A 122 13.31 15.28 -25.60
N GLN A 123 12.55 15.69 -26.62
CA GLN A 123 11.63 16.82 -26.51
C GLN A 123 10.53 16.56 -25.48
N ALA A 124 9.96 15.35 -25.49
CA ALA A 124 8.96 14.94 -24.49
C ALA A 124 9.51 15.01 -23.05
N LEU A 125 10.77 14.56 -22.85
CA LEU A 125 11.47 14.66 -21.57
C LEU A 125 11.67 16.12 -21.15
N GLN A 126 12.04 17.00 -22.07
CA GLN A 126 12.19 18.42 -21.78
C GLN A 126 10.85 19.05 -21.36
N MET A 127 9.78 18.78 -22.12
CA MET A 127 8.44 19.30 -21.84
C MET A 127 7.92 18.85 -20.47
N VAL A 128 8.06 17.57 -20.12
CA VAL A 128 7.60 17.06 -18.82
C VAL A 128 8.42 17.62 -17.66
N THR A 129 9.73 17.80 -17.86
CA THR A 129 10.62 18.38 -16.84
C THR A 129 10.26 19.82 -16.57
N GLU A 130 10.09 20.63 -17.61
CA GLU A 130 9.73 22.04 -17.47
C GLU A 130 8.37 22.19 -16.80
N GLU A 131 7.39 21.37 -17.18
CA GLU A 131 6.04 21.48 -16.62
C GLU A 131 5.97 21.05 -15.15
N ILE A 132 6.70 20.01 -14.76
CA ILE A 132 6.69 19.49 -13.37
C ILE A 132 7.64 20.28 -12.47
N MET A 133 8.87 20.54 -12.93
CA MET A 133 9.95 21.12 -12.11
C MET A 133 10.15 22.62 -12.31
N GLY A 134 9.67 23.19 -13.43
CA GLY A 134 10.04 24.55 -13.85
C GLY A 134 11.47 24.65 -14.39
N ILE A 135 12.08 23.53 -14.78
CA ILE A 135 13.46 23.45 -15.27
C ILE A 135 13.46 23.01 -16.74
N SER A 136 13.99 23.84 -17.64
CA SER A 136 14.05 23.53 -19.07
C SER A 136 15.37 22.86 -19.49
N GLU A 137 16.42 22.95 -18.69
CA GLU A 137 17.72 22.35 -18.99
C GLU A 137 17.72 20.87 -18.61
N ILE A 138 17.86 19.99 -19.60
CA ILE A 138 18.01 18.55 -19.39
C ILE A 138 19.30 18.05 -20.02
N ASN A 139 19.90 17.04 -19.40
CA ASN A 139 21.14 16.41 -19.82
C ASN A 139 21.02 14.89 -19.74
N PHE A 140 21.87 14.17 -20.47
CA PHE A 140 21.90 12.70 -20.49
C PHE A 140 23.28 12.19 -20.09
N ILE A 141 23.32 11.15 -19.26
CA ILE A 141 24.55 10.54 -18.72
C ILE A 141 24.76 9.13 -19.30
#